data_AF-A0A846WX44-F1
#
_entry.id   AF-A0A846WX44-F1
#
_cell.length_a   1.000
_cell.length_b   1.000
_cell.length_c   1.000
_cell.angle_alpha   90.00
_cell.angle_beta   90.00
_cell.angle_gamma   90.00
#
_symmetry.space_group_name_H-M   'P 1'
#
loop_
_entity.id
_entity.type
_entity.pdbx_description
1 polymer ?
#
loop_
_entity_poly.entity_id
_entity_poly.type
_entity_poly.pdbx_seq_one_letter_code
_entity_poly.pdbx_strand_id
1 'polypeptide(L)'
;MTIGAEKSGDDGPVAQRDAVGTVQRSVGHVSTTHDVIGDMVRFLIRWSPFEDGDDEIFPTFGVEPRIFYLRMTRLLDADPELAGSRTAVLRTYCLRKAGIVTAS
;
A
#
# COMPACT_ATOMS: atom_id res chain seq x y z
N MET A 1 7.80 51.85 -54.79
CA MET A 1 7.36 50.74 -53.92
C MET A 1 8.00 50.96 -52.56
N THR A 2 7.32 51.65 -51.64
CA THR A 2 6.37 51.14 -50.61
C THR A 2 7.15 50.85 -49.30
N ILE A 3 7.25 51.80 -48.33
CA ILE A 3 6.50 51.88 -47.03
C ILE A 3 6.25 50.50 -46.37
N GLY A 4 6.42 50.25 -45.07
CA GLY A 4 6.65 51.06 -43.87
C GLY A 4 7.19 50.15 -42.75
N ALA A 5 8.00 50.67 -41.82
CA ALA A 5 7.59 51.38 -40.60
C ALA A 5 7.03 50.45 -39.50
N GLU A 6 7.93 50.20 -38.54
CA GLU A 6 7.76 49.88 -37.12
C GLU A 6 6.51 50.43 -36.38
N LYS A 7 5.96 49.60 -35.50
CA LYS A 7 5.25 49.91 -34.23
C LYS A 7 5.26 48.61 -33.41
N SER A 8 5.79 48.50 -32.18
CA SER A 8 5.71 49.31 -30.96
C SER A 8 4.31 49.38 -30.35
N GLY A 9 4.19 48.84 -29.12
CA GLY A 9 3.01 48.69 -28.27
C GLY A 9 3.06 47.30 -27.62
N ASP A 10 3.81 47.08 -26.54
CA ASP A 10 3.49 47.50 -25.16
C ASP A 10 2.09 47.02 -24.72
N ASP A 11 2.04 45.86 -24.07
CA ASP A 11 1.09 45.54 -22.99
C ASP A 11 1.70 44.42 -22.14
N GLY A 12 2.41 44.81 -21.09
CA GLY A 12 2.34 44.04 -19.85
C GLY A 12 1.62 44.90 -18.81
N PRO A 13 1.42 44.43 -17.58
CA PRO A 13 1.29 43.05 -17.11
C PRO A 13 -0.07 42.85 -16.40
N VAL A 14 -0.60 41.63 -16.36
CA VAL A 14 -1.55 41.29 -15.28
C VAL A 14 -1.14 40.02 -14.58
N ALA A 15 -0.76 40.24 -13.33
CA ALA A 15 -0.50 39.23 -12.32
C ALA A 15 -1.67 38.26 -12.22
N GLN A 16 -1.45 36.99 -12.55
CA GLN A 16 -2.31 35.94 -12.02
C GLN A 16 -1.82 35.59 -10.61
N ARG A 17 -2.16 36.47 -9.66
CA ARG A 17 -2.19 36.17 -8.24
C ARG A 17 -3.60 35.71 -7.91
N ASP A 18 -3.82 34.41 -8.01
CA ASP A 18 -4.82 33.74 -7.18
C ASP A 18 -4.08 32.75 -6.30
N ALA A 19 -3.56 33.30 -5.21
CA ALA A 19 -3.41 32.53 -3.99
C ALA A 19 -4.81 32.16 -3.52
N VAL A 20 -5.31 31.00 -3.92
CA VAL A 20 -6.02 30.19 -2.95
C VAL A 20 -5.04 29.12 -2.53
N GLY A 21 -4.44 29.35 -1.36
CA GLY A 21 -3.78 28.31 -0.62
C GLY A 21 -4.76 27.16 -0.55
N THR A 22 -4.53 26.13 -1.35
CA THR A 22 -5.08 24.82 -1.03
C THR A 22 -4.35 24.49 0.25
N VAL A 23 -5.01 24.79 1.38
CA VAL A 23 -4.71 24.14 2.63
C VAL A 23 -4.65 22.68 2.23
N GLN A 24 -3.45 22.11 2.28
CA GLN A 24 -3.30 20.67 2.14
C GLN A 24 -3.87 20.13 3.44
N ARG A 25 -5.21 20.15 3.54
CA ARG A 25 -5.97 19.34 4.48
C ARG A 25 -5.45 17.96 4.17
N SER A 26 -4.76 17.37 5.13
CA SER A 26 -4.32 15.99 5.10
C SER A 26 -5.55 15.15 4.77
N VAL A 27 -5.75 14.89 3.47
CA VAL A 27 -6.69 13.90 2.99
C VAL A 27 -6.09 12.62 3.53
N GLY A 28 -6.79 11.98 4.47
CA GLY A 28 -6.33 10.73 5.07
C GLY A 28 -5.84 9.82 3.96
N HIS A 29 -4.59 9.39 4.05
CA HIS A 29 -3.99 8.52 3.05
C HIS A 29 -4.83 7.25 2.98
N VAL A 30 -5.62 7.10 1.92
CA VAL A 30 -6.32 5.85 1.62
C VAL A 30 -5.27 4.93 1.02
N SER A 31 -4.69 4.05 1.84
CA SER A 31 -3.84 2.97 1.32
C SER A 31 -4.69 2.09 0.39
N THR A 32 -4.15 1.78 -0.78
CA THR A 32 -4.82 0.85 -1.70
C THR A 32 -4.78 -0.54 -1.10
N THR A 33 -5.70 -1.41 -1.51
CA THR A 33 -5.70 -2.83 -1.10
C THR A 33 -4.36 -3.51 -1.37
N HIS A 34 -3.70 -3.21 -2.50
CA HIS A 34 -2.38 -3.76 -2.84
C HIS A 34 -1.29 -3.32 -1.85
N ASP A 35 -1.31 -2.07 -1.39
CA ASP A 35 -0.35 -1.56 -0.41
C ASP A 35 -0.51 -2.33 0.91
N VAL A 36 -1.76 -2.48 1.36
CA VAL A 36 -2.10 -3.23 2.57
C VAL A 36 -1.67 -4.68 2.46
N ILE A 37 -1.94 -5.36 1.33
CA ILE A 37 -1.50 -6.75 1.09
C ILE A 37 0.03 -6.85 1.16
N GLY A 38 0.74 -5.92 0.52
CA GLY A 38 2.20 -5.87 0.57
C GLY A 38 2.72 -5.75 2.00
N ASP A 39 2.09 -4.92 2.83
CA ASP A 39 2.46 -4.78 4.24
C ASP A 39 2.13 -6.02 5.08
N MET A 40 1.01 -6.69 4.81
CA MET A 40 0.69 -7.97 5.45
C MET A 40 1.72 -9.06 5.12
N VAL A 41 2.18 -9.12 3.86
CA VAL A 41 3.23 -10.07 3.45
C VAL A 41 4.57 -9.73 4.13
N ARG A 42 4.96 -8.44 4.16
CA ARG A 42 6.18 -7.99 4.85
C ARG A 42 6.14 -8.31 6.34
N PHE A 43 4.98 -8.18 6.96
CA PHE A 43 4.75 -8.58 8.34
C PHE A 43 5.03 -10.07 8.53
N LEU A 44 4.41 -10.95 7.72
CA LEU A 44 4.68 -12.40 7.79
C LEU A 44 6.16 -12.75 7.58
N ILE A 45 6.82 -12.10 6.63
CA ILE A 45 8.26 -12.29 6.33
C ILE A 45 9.13 -11.97 7.54
N ARG A 46 8.77 -10.91 8.28
CA ARG A 46 9.49 -10.46 9.48
C ARG A 46 9.30 -11.41 10.65
N TRP A 47 8.08 -11.88 10.86
CA TRP A 47 7.67 -12.59 12.08
C TRP A 47 7.75 -14.12 11.98
N SER A 48 7.66 -14.69 10.77
CA SER A 48 7.74 -16.14 10.53
C SER A 48 8.93 -16.85 11.20
N PRO A 49 10.16 -16.29 11.26
CA PRO A 49 11.29 -16.97 11.90
C PRO A 49 11.20 -17.06 13.42
N PHE A 50 10.42 -16.18 14.06
CA PHE A 50 10.31 -16.08 15.52
C PHE A 50 9.03 -16.73 16.05
N GLU A 51 8.10 -17.10 15.16
CA GLU A 51 6.76 -17.62 15.47
C GLU A 51 5.88 -16.70 16.33
N ASP A 52 6.32 -15.46 16.51
CA ASP A 52 5.76 -14.42 17.36
C ASP A 52 5.07 -13.32 16.52
N GLY A 53 4.37 -12.37 17.15
CA GLY A 53 3.73 -11.25 16.47
C GLY A 53 2.20 -11.26 16.42
N ASP A 54 1.53 -12.23 17.03
CA ASP A 54 0.05 -12.28 17.07
C ASP A 54 -0.54 -11.01 17.72
N ASP A 55 0.08 -10.54 18.80
CA ASP A 55 -0.31 -9.35 19.55
C ASP A 55 -0.19 -8.06 18.72
N GLU A 56 0.63 -8.07 17.66
CA GLU A 56 0.84 -6.93 16.76
C GLU A 56 -0.15 -6.90 15.59
N ILE A 57 -0.83 -8.01 15.30
CA ILE A 57 -1.73 -8.10 14.15
C ILE A 57 -2.95 -7.20 14.33
N PHE A 58 -3.62 -7.32 15.48
CA PHE A 58 -4.81 -6.51 15.76
C PHE A 58 -4.53 -5.00 15.80
N PRO A 59 -3.51 -4.49 16.53
CA PRO A 59 -3.21 -3.06 16.53
C PRO A 59 -2.73 -2.54 15.18
N THR A 60 -2.07 -3.37 14.35
CA THR A 60 -1.56 -2.94 13.04
C THR A 60 -2.63 -2.98 11.95
N PHE A 61 -3.41 -4.05 11.89
CA PHE A 61 -4.31 -4.33 10.76
C PHE A 61 -5.80 -4.30 11.12
N GLY A 62 -6.15 -4.21 12.41
CA GLY A 62 -7.54 -4.22 12.88
C GLY A 62 -8.27 -5.55 12.65
N VAL A 63 -7.54 -6.65 12.51
CA VAL A 63 -8.09 -7.98 12.25
C VAL A 63 -7.63 -8.94 13.34
N GLU A 64 -8.50 -9.85 13.76
CA GLU A 64 -8.14 -10.91 14.71
C GLU A 64 -7.01 -11.80 14.13
N PRO A 65 -5.99 -12.19 14.92
CA PRO A 65 -4.84 -12.98 14.45
C PRO A 65 -5.22 -14.20 13.62
N ARG A 66 -6.17 -15.01 14.10
CA ARG A 66 -6.62 -16.22 13.39
C ARG A 66 -7.20 -15.89 12.02
N ILE A 67 -8.03 -14.85 11.92
CA ILE A 67 -8.64 -14.41 10.66
C ILE A 67 -7.59 -13.85 9.70
N PHE A 68 -6.59 -13.12 10.21
CA PHE A 68 -5.46 -12.64 9.42
C PHE A 68 -4.73 -13.80 8.75
N TYR A 69 -4.32 -14.82 9.53
CA TYR A 69 -3.61 -15.98 8.98
C TYR A 69 -4.45 -16.76 7.95
N LEU A 70 -5.76 -16.94 8.19
CA LEU A 70 -6.66 -17.58 7.23
C LEU A 70 -6.74 -16.82 5.90
N ARG A 71 -6.85 -15.49 5.95
CA ARG A 71 -6.89 -14.64 4.75
C ARG A 71 -5.58 -14.72 3.99
N MET A 72 -4.45 -14.67 4.70
CA MET A 72 -3.12 -14.78 4.10
C MET A 72 -2.87 -16.14 3.47
N THR A 73 -3.33 -17.25 4.08
CA THR A 73 -3.26 -18.57 3.44
C THR A 73 -3.99 -18.58 2.10
N ARG A 74 -5.23 -18.07 2.04
CA ARG A 74 -6.02 -18.03 0.81
C ARG A 74 -5.38 -17.13 -0.25
N LEU A 75 -4.83 -16.01 0.18
CA LEU A 75 -4.20 -15.04 -0.70
C LEU A 75 -2.91 -15.59 -1.32
N LEU A 76 -2.08 -16.26 -0.52
CA LEU A 76 -0.86 -16.93 -0.99
C LEU A 76 -1.15 -18.15 -1.88
N ASP A 77 -2.33 -18.77 -1.72
CA ASP A 77 -2.80 -19.85 -2.59
C ASP A 77 -3.28 -19.32 -3.94
N ALA A 78 -3.96 -18.17 -3.93
CA ALA A 78 -4.48 -17.51 -5.12
C ALA A 78 -3.39 -16.79 -5.94
N ASP A 79 -2.40 -16.18 -5.26
CA ASP A 79 -1.32 -15.44 -5.90
C ASP A 79 0.03 -15.75 -5.22
N PRO A 80 0.74 -16.81 -5.68
CA PRO A 80 2.00 -17.22 -5.08
C PRO A 80 3.16 -16.24 -5.35
N GLU A 81 3.01 -15.32 -6.31
CA GLU A 81 4.05 -14.33 -6.62
C GLU A 81 4.18 -13.26 -5.51
N LEU A 82 3.14 -13.07 -4.68
CA LEU A 82 3.15 -12.08 -3.59
C LEU A 82 4.29 -12.26 -2.59
N ALA A 83 4.68 -13.49 -2.32
CA ALA A 83 5.80 -13.82 -1.43
C ALA A 83 6.95 -14.55 -2.16
N GLY A 84 6.85 -14.70 -3.48
CA GLY A 84 7.83 -15.36 -4.34
C GLY A 84 8.30 -16.72 -3.78
N SER A 85 9.62 -16.88 -3.61
CA SER A 85 10.21 -18.13 -3.11
C SER A 85 9.80 -18.48 -1.68
N ARG A 86 9.26 -17.54 -0.90
CA ARG A 86 8.85 -17.76 0.50
C ARG A 86 7.41 -18.23 0.63
N THR A 87 6.64 -18.26 -0.45
CA THR A 87 5.20 -18.57 -0.43
C THR A 87 4.88 -19.89 0.28
N ALA A 88 5.58 -20.97 -0.03
CA ALA A 88 5.32 -22.28 0.59
C ALA A 88 5.57 -22.25 2.12
N VAL A 89 6.65 -21.59 2.56
CA VAL A 89 7.00 -21.45 3.97
C VAL A 89 5.98 -20.59 4.71
N LEU A 90 5.63 -19.42 4.16
CA LEU A 90 4.65 -18.51 4.77
C LEU A 90 3.24 -19.13 4.80
N ARG A 91 2.85 -19.87 3.76
CA ARG A 91 1.57 -20.60 3.72
C ARG A 91 1.50 -21.61 4.86
N THR A 92 2.57 -22.39 5.06
CA THR A 92 2.66 -23.40 6.13
C THR A 92 2.60 -22.75 7.52
N TYR A 93 3.34 -21.64 7.70
CA TYR A 93 3.30 -20.84 8.92
C TYR A 93 1.88 -20.32 9.22
N CYS A 94 1.20 -19.74 8.22
CA CYS A 94 -0.17 -19.24 8.37
C CYS A 94 -1.16 -20.36 8.73
N LEU A 95 -1.07 -21.53 8.08
CA LEU A 95 -1.93 -22.68 8.38
C LEU A 95 -1.78 -23.15 9.83
N ARG A 96 -0.53 -23.24 10.30
CA ARG A 96 -0.22 -23.60 11.70
C ARG A 96 -0.82 -22.58 12.67
N LYS A 97 -0.57 -21.28 12.44
CA LYS A 97 -1.07 -20.21 13.32
C LYS A 97 -2.60 -20.06 13.28
N ALA A 98 -3.23 -20.42 12.16
CA ALA A 98 -4.69 -20.47 12.06
C ALA A 98 -5.33 -21.66 12.80
N GLY A 99 -4.51 -22.59 13.32
CA GLY A 99 -4.97 -23.84 13.93
C GLY A 99 -5.58 -24.82 12.92
N ILE A 100 -5.22 -24.70 11.63
CA ILE A 100 -5.63 -25.67 10.61
C ILE A 100 -4.61 -26.80 10.64
N VAL A 101 -5.03 -27.95 11.18
CA VAL A 101 -4.28 -29.18 11.03
C VAL A 101 -4.47 -29.65 9.59
N THR A 102 -3.47 -29.43 8.74
CA THR A 102 -3.44 -30.09 7.43
C THR A 102 -3.18 -31.57 7.68
N ALA A 103 -4.23 -32.38 7.68
CA ALA A 103 -4.09 -33.83 7.63
C ALA A 103 -3.21 -34.18 6.41
N SER A 104 -2.09 -34.84 6.69
CA SER A 104 -1.19 -35.40 5.66
C SER A 104 -1.85 -36.57 4.95
#